data_AF-A0A6G6GPS9-F1
#
_entry.id   AF-A0A6G6GPS9-F1
#
_cell.length_a   1.000
_cell.length_b   1.000
_cell.length_c   1.000
_cell.angle_alpha   90.00
_cell.angle_beta   90.00
_cell.angle_gamma   90.00
#
_symmetry.space_group_name_H-M   'P 1'
#
loop_
_entity.id
_entity.type
_entity.pdbx_description
1 polymer ?
#
loop_
_entity_poly.entity_id
_entity_poly.type
_entity_poly.pdbx_seq_one_letter_code
_entity_poly.pdbx_strand_id
1 'polypeptide(L)'
;MAEQGKENFRDTIGTLNEEGKRAWVFPKKPVGKWYEYRKYVSYVLLLFLFASPFIKINGHQFLMFNVLERRFNIFGFPFWPQDFYIFVIMMLTGVVFVILFTVAFGRLFCGWVCPQTIFMEMVFRRIEYWIDGDRGKQIRLAKMPWNREKILKRSLKWFVFFVISFLIANVFLAYLIGSDRLIRYVVDGPMQHTSTLISLIIFTGVFYFVFAWFREQVCIIVCPYGRLQGALLDNKSIVVAYDHQRGERELGRSKFKKNENRQELGKGDCIDCFQCVQVCPTGIDIRNGTQLECVNCTACIDACNSIMKSVDLPEGLIRYASEENIEKKTKFEFTPRLKGYTVVLGILISVLVGMLFLRNDVEADILRLPGQLFERKADNIISNVYTYKLVNKTNVEIEDVSFKLLSHQGEIKIVSHDTFTVPAGGLAEGTLFVELNASALSGDKDKVLIGVFSGDEQIESTKTAFLGPRSFN
;
A
#
# COMPACT_ATOMS: atom_id res chain seq x y z
N MET A 1 -12.91 24.07 -22.79
CA MET A 1 -13.71 23.30 -21.81
C MET A 1 -15.22 23.54 -21.90
N ALA A 2 -15.71 24.68 -22.43
CA ALA A 2 -17.17 24.90 -22.59
C ALA A 2 -17.74 24.47 -23.97
N GLU A 3 -16.90 24.10 -24.94
CA GLU A 3 -17.30 23.76 -26.32
C GLU A 3 -16.91 22.33 -26.74
N GLN A 4 -16.68 21.42 -25.79
CA GLN A 4 -16.59 20.01 -26.15
C GLN A 4 -18.02 19.47 -26.27
N GLY A 5 -18.47 19.26 -27.51
CA GLY A 5 -19.77 18.69 -27.82
C GLY A 5 -20.03 17.36 -27.08
N LYS A 6 -21.31 17.00 -26.94
CA LYS A 6 -21.77 15.84 -26.15
C LYS A 6 -21.14 14.49 -26.50
N GLU A 7 -20.40 14.35 -27.61
CA GLU A 7 -19.75 13.09 -28.00
C GLU A 7 -18.22 13.07 -27.84
N ASN A 8 -17.54 14.24 -27.85
CA ASN A 8 -16.07 14.31 -27.82
C ASN A 8 -15.44 13.96 -26.45
N PHE A 9 -16.23 13.83 -25.39
CA PHE A 9 -15.72 13.52 -24.05
C PHE A 9 -15.24 12.07 -23.90
N ARG A 10 -15.62 11.17 -24.82
CA ARG A 10 -15.17 9.77 -24.86
C ARG A 10 -13.82 9.61 -25.58
N ASP A 11 -13.56 10.48 -26.55
CA ASP A 11 -12.39 10.40 -27.43
C ASP A 11 -11.25 11.34 -27.00
N THR A 12 -11.46 12.17 -25.96
CA THR A 12 -10.47 13.12 -25.47
C THR A 12 -10.31 13.09 -23.95
N ILE A 13 -9.07 13.18 -23.49
CA ILE A 13 -8.75 13.25 -22.05
C ILE A 13 -8.92 14.69 -21.59
N GLY A 14 -9.53 14.92 -20.42
CA GLY A 14 -9.76 16.27 -19.86
C GLY A 14 -8.51 17.14 -19.66
N THR A 15 -7.29 16.57 -19.76
CA THR A 15 -6.00 17.27 -19.67
C THR A 15 -5.29 17.47 -21.02
N LEU A 16 -5.96 17.20 -22.14
CA LEU A 16 -5.49 17.46 -23.51
C LEU A 16 -6.34 18.57 -24.15
N ASN A 17 -5.71 19.44 -24.93
CA ASN A 17 -6.42 20.39 -25.79
C ASN A 17 -6.70 19.75 -27.16
N GLU A 18 -7.43 20.46 -28.02
CA GLU A 18 -7.80 19.99 -29.37
C GLU A 18 -6.59 19.76 -30.29
N GLU A 19 -5.45 20.40 -29.99
CA GLU A 19 -4.18 20.20 -30.71
C GLU A 19 -3.34 19.02 -30.17
N GLY A 20 -3.84 18.27 -29.17
CA GLY A 20 -3.10 17.18 -28.52
C GLY A 20 -2.00 17.64 -27.55
N LYS A 21 -1.92 18.94 -27.24
CA LYS A 21 -1.03 19.52 -26.23
C LYS A 21 -1.69 19.49 -24.84
N ARG A 22 -0.85 19.53 -23.80
CA ARG A 22 -1.32 19.51 -22.41
C ARG A 22 -2.14 20.75 -22.05
N ALA A 23 -3.37 20.52 -21.57
CA ALA A 23 -4.21 21.52 -20.94
C ALA A 23 -3.98 21.53 -19.42
N TRP A 24 -3.50 22.66 -18.89
CA TRP A 24 -3.31 22.83 -17.45
C TRP A 24 -4.65 23.05 -16.73
N VAL A 25 -4.95 22.21 -15.75
CA VAL A 25 -6.15 22.31 -14.92
C VAL A 25 -5.84 23.10 -13.65
N PHE A 26 -6.65 24.12 -13.38
CA PHE A 26 -6.59 24.94 -12.18
C PHE A 26 -7.86 24.68 -11.34
N PRO A 27 -7.89 23.64 -10.50
CA PRO A 27 -9.07 23.34 -9.70
C PRO A 27 -9.36 24.47 -8.72
N LYS A 28 -10.65 24.77 -8.54
CA LYS A 28 -11.11 25.67 -7.48
C LYS A 28 -10.94 24.97 -6.13
N LYS A 29 -10.57 25.70 -5.08
CA LYS A 29 -10.44 25.15 -3.74
C LYS A 29 -11.80 24.59 -3.26
N PRO A 30 -11.90 23.27 -3.01
CA PRO A 30 -13.13 22.66 -2.49
C PRO A 30 -13.40 23.13 -1.05
N VAL A 31 -14.69 23.26 -0.72
CA VAL A 31 -15.18 23.56 0.63
C VAL A 31 -16.44 22.74 0.86
N GLY A 32 -16.47 21.95 1.93
CA GLY A 32 -17.62 21.14 2.30
C GLY A 32 -17.25 19.96 3.21
N LYS A 33 -18.27 19.19 3.60
CA LYS A 33 -18.15 18.14 4.61
C LYS A 33 -17.24 17.01 4.15
N TRP A 34 -17.33 16.59 2.89
CA TRP A 34 -16.53 15.48 2.38
C TRP A 34 -15.05 15.86 2.26
N TYR A 35 -14.76 17.10 1.88
CA TYR A 35 -13.41 17.63 1.86
C TYR A 35 -12.80 17.71 3.26
N GLU A 36 -13.57 18.10 4.28
CA GLU A 36 -13.12 18.07 5.68
C GLU A 36 -12.76 16.65 6.12
N TYR A 37 -13.62 15.66 5.87
CA TYR A 37 -13.33 14.26 6.18
C TYR A 37 -12.11 13.74 5.44
N ARG A 38 -11.97 14.06 4.15
CA ARG A 38 -10.82 13.68 3.36
C ARG A 38 -9.53 14.29 3.92
N LYS A 39 -9.56 15.53 4.43
CA LYS A 39 -8.40 16.13 5.11
C LYS A 39 -8.01 15.35 6.35
N TYR A 40 -8.95 15.00 7.23
CA TYR A 40 -8.65 14.23 8.44
C TYR A 40 -8.03 12.88 8.11
N VAL A 41 -8.64 12.11 7.20
CA VAL A 41 -8.10 10.82 6.75
C VAL A 41 -6.70 10.99 6.17
N SER A 42 -6.49 12.00 5.32
CA SER A 42 -5.19 12.26 4.72
C SER A 42 -4.13 12.63 5.75
N TYR A 43 -4.48 13.41 6.77
CA TYR A 43 -3.55 13.78 7.83
C TYR A 43 -3.16 12.59 8.70
N VAL A 44 -4.11 11.73 9.04
CA VAL A 44 -3.82 10.48 9.75
C VAL A 44 -2.89 9.59 8.92
N LEU A 45 -3.15 9.43 7.62
CA LEU A 45 -2.32 8.62 6.74
C LEU A 45 -0.92 9.22 6.53
N LEU A 46 -0.80 10.54 6.36
CA LEU A 46 0.49 11.21 6.26
C LEU A 46 1.27 11.12 7.57
N LEU A 47 0.61 11.34 8.72
CA LEU A 47 1.22 11.17 10.03
C LEU A 47 1.75 9.75 10.21
N PHE A 48 0.93 8.75 9.86
CA PHE A 48 1.35 7.35 9.87
C PHE A 48 2.56 7.11 8.96
N LEU A 49 2.52 7.58 7.70
CA LEU A 49 3.61 7.41 6.74
C LEU A 49 4.91 8.09 7.19
N PHE A 50 4.83 9.27 7.81
CA PHE A 50 6.02 9.99 8.27
C PHE A 50 6.55 9.47 9.60
N ALA A 51 5.69 8.99 10.51
CA ALA A 51 6.10 8.49 11.82
C ALA A 51 6.57 7.03 11.79
N SER A 52 5.96 6.21 10.92
CA SER A 52 6.20 4.78 10.86
C SER A 52 7.68 4.34 10.71
N PRO A 53 8.56 5.00 9.94
CA PRO A 53 9.96 4.56 9.86
C PRO A 53 10.79 4.97 11.10
N PHE A 54 10.32 5.91 11.91
CA PHE A 54 11.03 6.37 13.12
C PHE A 54 10.53 5.72 14.41
N ILE A 55 9.32 5.16 14.40
CA ILE A 55 8.81 4.36 15.51
C ILE A 55 9.48 2.99 15.49
N LYS A 56 10.02 2.59 16.65
CA LYS A 56 10.56 1.25 16.87
C LYS A 56 9.72 0.51 17.89
N ILE A 57 9.48 -0.76 17.64
CA ILE A 57 8.82 -1.68 18.56
C ILE A 57 9.81 -2.84 18.77
N ASN A 58 10.16 -3.12 20.03
CA ASN A 58 11.10 -4.18 20.40
C ASN A 58 12.45 -4.14 19.68
N GLY A 59 13.01 -2.94 19.47
CA GLY A 59 14.30 -2.76 18.79
C GLY A 59 14.23 -2.76 17.25
N HIS A 60 13.12 -3.20 16.65
CA HIS A 60 12.92 -3.18 15.20
C HIS A 60 12.09 -1.98 14.74
N GLN A 61 12.44 -1.45 13.57
CA GLN A 61 11.66 -0.40 12.91
C GLN A 61 10.24 -0.91 12.58
N PHE A 62 9.22 -0.10 12.86
CA PHE A 62 7.82 -0.51 12.73
C PHE A 62 7.47 -0.97 11.31
N LEU A 63 7.95 -0.26 10.29
CA LEU A 63 7.91 -0.73 8.90
C LEU A 63 9.26 -0.50 8.23
N MET A 64 9.87 -1.55 7.72
CA MET A 64 11.13 -1.53 6.97
C MET A 64 11.05 -2.49 5.79
N PHE A 65 11.41 -2.00 4.61
CA PHE A 65 11.36 -2.76 3.36
C PHE A 65 12.74 -2.76 2.70
N ASN A 66 13.73 -3.34 3.37
CA ASN A 66 15.09 -3.40 2.84
C ASN A 66 15.24 -4.59 1.89
N VAL A 67 14.96 -4.33 0.61
CA VAL A 67 15.09 -5.33 -0.46
C VAL A 67 16.56 -5.71 -0.72
N LEU A 68 17.49 -4.76 -0.51
CA LEU A 68 18.92 -4.96 -0.79
C LEU A 68 19.54 -5.99 0.17
N GLU A 69 19.25 -5.86 1.47
CA GLU A 69 19.74 -6.76 2.52
C GLU A 69 18.76 -7.89 2.85
N ARG A 70 17.62 -7.97 2.14
CA ARG A 70 16.52 -8.92 2.37
C ARG A 70 16.00 -8.92 3.80
N ARG A 71 15.97 -7.74 4.43
CA ARG A 71 15.47 -7.52 5.79
C ARG A 71 14.14 -6.78 5.74
N PHE A 72 13.07 -7.44 6.13
CA PHE A 72 11.73 -6.86 6.15
C PHE A 72 11.23 -6.83 7.58
N ASN A 73 10.86 -5.65 8.08
CA ASN A 73 10.16 -5.55 9.35
C ASN A 73 8.75 -5.05 9.06
N ILE A 74 7.75 -5.80 9.49
CA ILE A 74 6.33 -5.44 9.31
C ILE A 74 5.67 -5.44 10.68
N PHE A 75 5.08 -4.29 11.06
CA PHE A 75 4.51 -4.05 12.39
C PHE A 75 5.49 -4.28 13.55
N GLY A 76 6.79 -4.05 13.33
CA GLY A 76 7.84 -4.29 14.32
C GLY A 76 8.30 -5.74 14.45
N PHE A 77 7.76 -6.67 13.64
CA PHE A 77 8.23 -8.05 13.59
C PHE A 77 9.23 -8.24 12.45
N PRO A 78 10.42 -8.81 12.70
CA PRO A 78 11.35 -9.17 11.64
C PRO A 78 10.85 -10.39 10.87
N PHE A 79 10.77 -10.27 9.55
CA PHE A 79 10.42 -11.34 8.62
C PHE A 79 11.69 -11.93 8.00
N TRP A 80 11.89 -13.22 8.23
CA TRP A 80 13.00 -13.97 7.68
C TRP A 80 12.63 -14.61 6.33
N PRO A 81 13.62 -14.99 5.50
CA PRO A 81 13.38 -15.72 4.25
C PRO A 81 12.54 -17.00 4.43
N GLN A 82 12.61 -17.65 5.59
CA GLN A 82 11.79 -18.82 5.92
C GLN A 82 10.30 -18.47 6.08
N ASP A 83 9.99 -17.27 6.59
CA ASP A 83 8.62 -16.76 6.71
C ASP A 83 8.08 -16.19 5.39
N PHE A 84 8.78 -16.40 4.27
CA PHE A 84 8.39 -15.85 2.98
C PHE A 84 7.00 -16.31 2.53
N TYR A 85 6.55 -17.51 2.94
CA TYR A 85 5.19 -17.97 2.66
C TYR A 85 4.13 -17.08 3.33
N ILE A 86 4.35 -16.60 4.56
CA ILE A 86 3.45 -15.65 5.25
C ILE A 86 3.42 -14.34 4.48
N PHE A 87 4.58 -13.86 4.03
CA PHE A 87 4.68 -12.65 3.21
C PHE A 87 3.91 -12.79 1.89
N VAL A 88 4.04 -13.93 1.19
CA VAL A 88 3.31 -14.21 -0.06
C VAL A 88 1.80 -14.24 0.18
N ILE A 89 1.34 -14.92 1.23
CA ILE A 89 -0.10 -14.98 1.58
C ILE A 89 -0.62 -13.59 1.96
N MET A 90 0.15 -12.80 2.70
CA MET A 90 -0.17 -11.42 3.02
C MET A 90 -0.29 -10.57 1.76
N MET A 91 0.64 -10.69 0.82
CA MET A 91 0.62 -9.98 -0.46
C MET A 91 -0.58 -10.39 -1.32
N LEU A 92 -0.85 -11.69 -1.46
CA LEU A 92 -2.01 -12.22 -2.19
C LEU A 92 -3.31 -11.73 -1.57
N THR A 93 -3.44 -11.79 -0.25
CA THR A 93 -4.59 -11.28 0.49
C THR A 93 -4.76 -9.77 0.27
N GLY A 94 -3.67 -8.99 0.28
CA GLY A 94 -3.70 -7.57 -0.03
C GLY A 94 -4.16 -7.26 -1.46
N VAL A 95 -3.69 -8.01 -2.46
CA VAL A 95 -4.13 -7.85 -3.85
C VAL A 95 -5.61 -8.19 -4.00
N VAL A 96 -6.05 -9.33 -3.45
CA VAL A 96 -7.47 -9.72 -3.47
C VAL A 96 -8.33 -8.69 -2.74
N PHE A 97 -7.90 -8.22 -1.57
CA PHE A 97 -8.57 -7.14 -0.83
C PHE A 97 -8.78 -5.91 -1.71
N VAL A 98 -7.72 -5.42 -2.35
CA VAL A 98 -7.77 -4.23 -3.20
C VAL A 98 -8.69 -4.44 -4.41
N ILE A 99 -8.68 -5.63 -5.04
CA ILE A 99 -9.57 -5.97 -6.16
C ILE A 99 -11.03 -6.01 -5.70
N LEU A 100 -11.34 -6.73 -4.62
CA LEU A 100 -12.69 -6.87 -4.09
C LEU A 100 -13.25 -5.52 -3.63
N PHE A 101 -12.44 -4.72 -2.94
CA PHE A 101 -12.76 -3.36 -2.55
C PHE A 101 -13.06 -2.47 -3.77
N THR A 102 -12.30 -2.64 -4.85
CA THR A 102 -12.53 -1.92 -6.11
C THR A 102 -13.87 -2.28 -6.74
N VAL A 103 -14.23 -3.55 -6.82
CA VAL A 103 -15.51 -3.95 -7.44
C VAL A 103 -16.69 -3.37 -6.65
N ALA A 104 -16.56 -3.29 -5.32
CA ALA A 104 -17.59 -2.77 -4.43
C ALA A 104 -17.70 -1.23 -4.46
N PHE A 105 -16.59 -0.54 -4.21
CA PHE A 105 -16.54 0.90 -3.95
C PHE A 105 -15.86 1.70 -5.07
N GLY A 106 -15.64 1.05 -6.21
CA GLY A 106 -15.00 1.62 -7.38
C GLY A 106 -13.65 2.23 -7.04
N ARG A 107 -13.49 3.49 -7.39
CA ARG A 107 -12.22 4.23 -7.24
C ARG A 107 -12.10 4.98 -5.92
N LEU A 108 -12.84 4.58 -4.88
CA LEU A 108 -12.78 5.21 -3.56
C LEU A 108 -11.34 5.24 -3.00
N PHE A 109 -10.57 4.16 -3.19
CA PHE A 109 -9.17 4.09 -2.81
C PHE A 109 -8.33 5.20 -3.46
N CYS A 110 -8.50 5.41 -4.77
CA CYS A 110 -7.78 6.44 -5.52
C CYS A 110 -8.04 7.85 -4.97
N GLY A 111 -9.26 8.14 -4.50
CA GLY A 111 -9.61 9.45 -3.96
C GLY A 111 -9.13 9.68 -2.53
N TRP A 112 -9.17 8.64 -1.69
CA TRP A 112 -9.09 8.79 -0.23
C TRP A 112 -7.80 8.25 0.40
N VAL A 113 -7.18 7.22 -0.19
CA VAL A 113 -6.06 6.49 0.42
C VAL A 113 -4.80 6.56 -0.44
N CYS A 114 -4.95 6.68 -1.77
CA CYS A 114 -3.81 6.68 -2.69
C CYS A 114 -2.78 7.77 -2.35
N PRO A 115 -1.49 7.40 -2.12
CA PRO A 115 -0.45 8.37 -1.78
C PRO A 115 -0.32 9.49 -2.82
N GLN A 116 -0.44 9.16 -4.11
CA GLN A 116 -0.34 10.14 -5.20
C GLN A 116 -1.38 11.26 -5.04
N THR A 117 -2.64 10.93 -4.78
CA THR A 117 -3.70 11.94 -4.68
C THR A 117 -3.65 12.68 -3.34
N ILE A 118 -3.24 12.01 -2.26
CA ILE A 118 -3.05 12.64 -0.94
C ILE A 118 -1.95 13.70 -1.01
N PHE A 119 -0.77 13.36 -1.52
CA PHE A 119 0.34 14.31 -1.66
C PHE A 119 -0.05 15.46 -2.60
N MET A 120 -0.63 15.15 -3.76
CA MET A 120 -1.04 16.19 -4.72
C MET A 120 -2.05 17.16 -4.10
N GLU A 121 -3.12 16.67 -3.48
CA GLU A 121 -4.21 17.51 -2.98
C GLU A 121 -3.89 18.18 -1.64
N MET A 122 -3.34 17.44 -0.68
CA MET A 122 -3.22 17.89 0.71
C MET A 122 -1.89 18.55 1.02
N VAL A 123 -0.85 18.30 0.21
CA VAL A 123 0.47 18.92 0.38
C VAL A 123 0.69 19.97 -0.71
N PHE A 124 0.93 19.52 -1.95
CA PHE A 124 1.39 20.39 -3.03
C PHE A 124 0.33 21.43 -3.45
N ARG A 125 -0.93 21.02 -3.59
CA ARG A 125 -2.01 21.92 -4.02
C ARG A 125 -2.39 22.94 -2.95
N ARG A 126 -2.31 22.61 -1.66
CA ARG A 126 -2.55 23.58 -0.58
C ARG A 126 -1.47 24.67 -0.55
N ILE A 127 -0.23 24.29 -0.77
CA ILE A 127 0.87 25.25 -0.93
C ILE A 127 0.67 26.09 -2.18
N GLU A 128 0.23 25.48 -3.28
CA GLU A 128 -0.11 26.21 -4.51
C GLU A 128 -1.24 27.23 -4.26
N TYR A 129 -2.30 26.86 -3.52
CA TYR A 129 -3.35 27.81 -3.13
C TYR A 129 -2.85 28.92 -2.20
N TRP A 130 -1.86 28.64 -1.36
CA TRP A 130 -1.26 29.64 -0.47
C TRP A 130 -0.39 30.65 -1.23
N ILE A 131 0.39 30.20 -2.23
CA ILE A 131 1.30 31.05 -3.02
C ILE A 131 0.59 31.73 -4.20
N ASP A 132 -0.07 30.94 -5.06
CA ASP A 132 -0.67 31.41 -6.32
C ASP A 132 -2.13 31.86 -6.15
N GLY A 133 -2.79 31.49 -5.04
CA GLY A 133 -4.20 31.76 -4.77
C GLY A 133 -5.16 30.71 -5.35
N ASP A 134 -6.46 30.97 -5.27
CA ASP A 134 -7.50 30.11 -5.86
C ASP A 134 -7.55 30.21 -7.40
N ARG A 135 -8.31 29.34 -8.06
CA ARG A 135 -8.42 29.17 -9.52
C ARG A 135 -8.32 30.48 -10.33
N GLY A 136 -9.11 31.49 -9.97
CA GLY A 136 -9.13 32.77 -10.72
C GLY A 136 -7.79 33.51 -10.70
N LYS A 137 -7.10 33.51 -9.55
CA LYS A 137 -5.76 34.10 -9.41
C LYS A 137 -4.72 33.27 -10.15
N GLN A 138 -4.82 31.95 -10.11
CA GLN A 138 -3.90 31.05 -10.83
C GLN A 138 -3.98 31.23 -12.35
N ILE A 139 -5.20 31.32 -12.90
CA ILE A 139 -5.41 31.55 -14.34
C ILE A 139 -4.86 32.93 -14.74
N ARG A 140 -5.11 33.97 -13.94
CA ARG A 140 -4.57 35.31 -14.19
C ARG A 140 -3.03 35.30 -14.16
N LEU A 141 -2.43 34.65 -13.17
CA LEU A 141 -0.98 34.52 -13.02
C LEU A 141 -0.34 33.72 -14.18
N ALA A 142 -1.04 32.71 -14.70
CA ALA A 142 -0.59 31.94 -15.85
C ALA A 142 -0.51 32.81 -17.12
N LYS A 143 -1.54 33.63 -17.37
CA LYS A 143 -1.65 34.51 -18.55
C LYS A 143 -0.82 35.80 -18.45
N MET A 144 -0.45 36.23 -17.24
CA MET A 144 0.36 37.43 -17.00
C MET A 144 1.75 37.29 -17.64
N PRO A 145 2.36 38.36 -18.19
CA PRO A 145 3.76 38.33 -18.64
C PRO A 145 4.72 38.04 -17.47
N TRP A 146 5.97 37.69 -17.79
CA TRP A 146 7.02 37.45 -16.80
C TRP A 146 7.45 38.77 -16.13
N ASN A 147 6.66 39.21 -15.15
CA ASN A 147 6.96 40.34 -14.29
C ASN A 147 7.58 39.89 -12.95
N ARG A 148 8.03 40.85 -12.13
CA ARG A 148 8.64 40.59 -10.81
C ARG A 148 7.74 39.75 -9.91
N GLU A 149 6.44 40.01 -9.90
CA GLU A 149 5.46 39.24 -9.10
C GLU A 149 5.39 37.77 -9.53
N LYS A 150 5.29 37.51 -10.83
CA LYS A 150 5.23 36.15 -11.39
C LYS A 150 6.53 35.39 -11.12
N ILE A 151 7.68 36.04 -11.31
CA ILE A 151 8.99 35.41 -11.04
C ILE A 151 9.09 35.03 -9.57
N LEU A 152 8.78 35.94 -8.64
CA LEU A 152 8.84 35.66 -7.20
C LEU A 152 7.92 34.48 -6.82
N LYS A 153 6.66 34.51 -7.25
CA LYS A 153 5.69 33.44 -6.93
C LYS A 153 6.10 32.09 -7.51
N ARG A 154 6.58 32.05 -8.76
CA ARG A 154 7.02 30.81 -9.42
C ARG A 154 8.29 30.26 -8.77
N SER A 155 9.30 31.09 -8.54
CA SER A 155 10.54 30.67 -7.88
C SER A 155 10.28 30.19 -6.45
N LEU A 156 9.44 30.90 -5.69
CA LEU A 156 9.04 30.46 -4.34
C LEU A 156 8.33 29.11 -4.39
N LYS A 157 7.39 28.91 -5.33
CA LYS A 157 6.69 27.64 -5.48
C LYS A 157 7.65 26.49 -5.80
N TRP A 158 8.54 26.68 -6.78
CA TRP A 158 9.51 25.66 -7.17
C TRP A 158 10.46 25.32 -6.03
N PHE A 159 10.95 26.33 -5.31
CA PHE A 159 11.81 26.13 -4.15
C PHE A 159 11.11 25.34 -3.03
N VAL A 160 9.90 25.74 -2.64
CA VAL A 160 9.13 25.04 -1.60
C VAL A 160 8.80 23.60 -2.03
N PHE A 161 8.44 23.39 -3.30
CA PHE A 161 8.17 22.05 -3.84
C PHE A 161 9.42 21.18 -3.83
N PHE A 162 10.59 21.74 -4.13
CA PHE A 162 11.87 21.05 -4.06
C PHE A 162 12.21 20.64 -2.62
N VAL A 163 12.13 21.58 -1.67
CA VAL A 163 12.40 21.31 -0.24
C VAL A 163 11.49 20.20 0.30
N ILE A 164 10.19 20.25 -0.01
CA ILE A 164 9.24 19.23 0.44
C ILE A 164 9.51 17.88 -0.22
N SER A 165 9.78 17.87 -1.52
CA SER A 165 10.16 16.65 -2.24
C SER A 165 11.42 16.01 -1.63
N PHE A 166 12.40 16.83 -1.26
CA PHE A 166 13.63 16.38 -0.61
C PHE A 166 13.35 15.78 0.77
N LEU A 167 12.53 16.42 1.60
CA LEU A 167 12.14 15.89 2.91
C LEU A 167 11.40 14.55 2.79
N ILE A 168 10.46 14.45 1.84
CA ILE A 168 9.71 13.22 1.60
C ILE A 168 10.64 12.11 1.11
N ALA A 169 11.55 12.41 0.18
CA ALA A 169 12.53 11.44 -0.31
C ALA A 169 13.42 10.89 0.81
N ASN A 170 13.82 11.71 1.78
CA ASN A 170 14.54 11.24 2.97
C ASN A 170 13.71 10.24 3.79
N VAL A 171 12.42 10.50 3.99
CA VAL A 171 11.55 9.56 4.71
C VAL A 171 11.39 8.24 3.95
N PHE A 172 11.18 8.27 2.63
CA PHE A 172 11.14 7.05 1.82
C PHE A 172 12.46 6.28 1.86
N LEU A 173 13.59 6.98 1.93
CA LEU A 173 14.89 6.36 2.12
C LEU A 173 15.00 5.68 3.49
N ALA A 174 14.43 6.25 4.56
CA ALA A 174 14.37 5.63 5.89
C ALA A 174 13.62 4.28 5.89
N TYR A 175 12.62 4.11 5.03
CA TYR A 175 11.96 2.81 4.84
C TYR A 175 12.87 1.75 4.20
N LEU A 176 13.85 2.18 3.40
CA LEU A 176 14.71 1.28 2.62
C LEU A 176 16.00 0.90 3.37
N ILE A 177 16.69 1.88 3.95
CA ILE A 177 17.99 1.68 4.64
C ILE A 177 17.89 1.65 6.17
N GLY A 178 16.71 1.97 6.72
CA GLY A 178 16.47 2.12 8.15
C GLY A 178 16.69 3.56 8.64
N SER A 179 15.88 3.99 9.62
CA SER A 179 15.93 5.35 10.18
C SER A 179 17.24 5.67 10.90
N ASP A 180 17.81 4.73 11.67
CA ASP A 180 19.08 4.94 12.38
C ASP A 180 20.26 5.15 11.44
N ARG A 181 20.25 4.43 10.32
CA ARG A 181 21.31 4.53 9.31
C ARG A 181 21.20 5.84 8.56
N LEU A 182 19.98 6.25 8.22
CA LEU A 182 19.72 7.56 7.62
C LEU A 182 20.17 8.70 8.55
N ILE A 183 19.80 8.67 9.82
CA ILE A 183 20.18 9.72 10.79
C ILE A 183 21.70 9.78 10.93
N ARG A 184 22.38 8.64 11.04
CA ARG A 184 23.85 8.60 11.03
C ARG A 184 24.45 9.21 9.78
N TYR A 185 23.94 8.86 8.60
CA TYR A 185 24.43 9.42 7.33
C TYR A 185 24.23 10.93 7.20
N VAL A 186 23.20 11.48 7.84
CA VAL A 186 22.99 12.93 7.92
C VAL A 186 23.99 13.58 8.88
N VAL A 187 24.33 12.93 10.00
CA VAL A 187 25.29 13.42 11.00
C VAL A 187 26.74 13.32 10.53
N ASP A 188 27.13 12.18 9.96
CA ASP A 188 28.49 11.91 9.46
C ASP A 188 28.84 12.79 8.24
N GLY A 189 27.82 13.33 7.59
CA GLY A 189 27.92 14.26 6.48
C GLY A 189 27.68 13.59 5.12
N PRO A 190 26.89 14.20 4.23
CA PRO A 190 26.43 13.56 2.98
C PRO A 190 27.58 13.23 2.01
N MET A 191 28.74 13.87 2.15
CA MET A 191 29.91 13.63 1.31
C MET A 191 30.61 12.31 1.61
N GLN A 192 30.45 11.75 2.82
CA GLN A 192 31.05 10.46 3.19
C GLN A 192 30.28 9.26 2.64
N HIS A 193 29.01 9.46 2.26
CA HIS A 193 28.11 8.44 1.73
C HIS A 193 27.57 8.81 0.35
N THR A 194 28.50 8.97 -0.61
CA THR A 194 28.20 9.40 -1.99
C THR A 194 27.16 8.54 -2.69
N SER A 195 27.17 7.21 -2.50
CA SER A 195 26.16 6.32 -3.08
C SER A 195 24.74 6.68 -2.61
N THR A 196 24.55 6.85 -1.30
CA THR A 196 23.24 7.19 -0.72
C THR A 196 22.80 8.60 -1.11
N LEU A 197 23.74 9.55 -1.19
CA LEU A 197 23.46 10.90 -1.66
C LEU A 197 22.99 10.93 -3.12
N ILE A 198 23.63 10.16 -4.01
CA ILE A 198 23.23 10.06 -5.42
C ILE A 198 21.81 9.48 -5.52
N SER A 199 21.53 8.39 -4.80
CA SER A 199 20.17 7.82 -4.76
C SER A 199 19.14 8.82 -4.25
N LEU A 200 19.45 9.56 -3.18
CA LEU A 200 18.57 10.58 -2.61
C LEU A 200 18.27 11.71 -3.61
N ILE A 201 19.27 12.20 -4.34
CA ILE A 201 19.09 13.25 -5.36
C ILE A 201 18.22 12.74 -6.51
N ILE A 202 18.45 11.51 -6.98
CA ILE A 202 17.62 10.91 -8.04
C ILE A 202 16.18 10.77 -7.57
N PHE A 203 15.94 10.19 -6.39
CA PHE A 203 14.60 10.05 -5.83
C PHE A 203 13.92 11.39 -5.62
N THR A 204 14.64 12.38 -5.11
CA THR A 204 14.14 13.76 -4.94
C THR A 204 13.76 14.37 -6.29
N GLY A 205 14.60 14.21 -7.32
CA GLY A 205 14.37 14.73 -8.66
C GLY A 205 13.15 14.10 -9.33
N VAL A 206 13.00 12.78 -9.25
CA VAL A 206 11.83 12.07 -9.76
C VAL A 206 10.57 12.49 -9.01
N PHE A 207 10.61 12.52 -7.68
CA PHE A 207 9.47 12.94 -6.86
C PHE A 207 9.08 14.39 -7.17
N TYR A 208 10.05 15.30 -7.23
CA TYR A 208 9.83 16.70 -7.62
C TYR A 208 9.20 16.81 -9.00
N PHE A 209 9.71 16.09 -10.01
CA PHE A 209 9.13 16.08 -11.35
C PHE A 209 7.67 15.61 -11.35
N VAL A 210 7.37 14.54 -10.61
CA VAL A 210 6.03 13.98 -10.50
C VAL A 210 5.06 14.99 -9.91
N PHE A 211 5.39 15.68 -8.82
CA PHE A 211 4.44 16.58 -8.14
C PHE A 211 4.45 18.02 -8.68
N ALA A 212 5.58 18.50 -9.21
CA ALA A 212 5.68 19.84 -9.77
C ALA A 212 5.16 19.91 -11.21
N TRP A 213 5.45 18.90 -12.03
CA TRP A 213 5.10 18.90 -13.45
C TRP A 213 4.08 17.82 -13.82
N PHE A 214 4.31 16.53 -13.56
CA PHE A 214 3.46 15.45 -14.10
C PHE A 214 2.03 15.42 -13.49
N ARG A 215 1.93 15.63 -12.18
CA ARG A 215 0.69 15.83 -11.40
C ARG A 215 -0.33 14.69 -11.59
N GLU A 216 -1.59 15.03 -11.86
CA GLU A 216 -2.70 14.09 -12.10
C GLU A 216 -2.49 13.16 -13.30
N GLN A 217 -1.55 13.46 -14.20
CA GLN A 217 -1.27 12.57 -15.32
C GLN A 217 -0.70 11.22 -14.87
N VAL A 218 -0.12 11.11 -13.67
CA VAL A 218 0.25 9.79 -13.11
C VAL A 218 -0.98 8.90 -13.04
N CYS A 219 -2.09 9.41 -12.53
CA CYS A 219 -3.31 8.63 -12.33
C CYS A 219 -4.00 8.26 -13.65
N ILE A 220 -3.90 9.11 -14.67
CA ILE A 220 -4.59 8.92 -15.96
C ILE A 220 -3.76 8.06 -16.93
N ILE A 221 -2.45 8.31 -17.00
CA ILE A 221 -1.57 7.74 -18.03
C ILE A 221 -0.77 6.56 -17.49
N VAL A 222 -0.12 6.74 -16.34
CA VAL A 222 0.91 5.80 -15.83
C VAL A 222 0.32 4.73 -14.92
N CYS A 223 -0.71 5.06 -14.15
CA CYS A 223 -1.24 4.18 -13.11
C CYS A 223 -1.98 2.97 -13.72
N PRO A 224 -1.42 1.75 -13.63
CA PRO A 224 -2.09 0.55 -14.16
C PRO A 224 -3.33 0.22 -13.32
N TYR A 225 -3.30 0.53 -12.02
CA TYR A 225 -4.41 0.31 -11.12
C TYR A 225 -5.65 1.08 -11.56
N GLY A 226 -5.55 2.39 -11.81
CA GLY A 226 -6.70 3.20 -12.27
C GLY A 226 -7.38 2.63 -13.52
N ARG A 227 -6.59 2.16 -14.50
CA ARG A 227 -7.10 1.51 -15.71
C ARG A 227 -7.77 0.16 -15.41
N LEU A 228 -7.11 -0.71 -14.65
CA LEU A 228 -7.68 -1.99 -14.22
C LEU A 228 -9.00 -1.78 -13.47
N GLN A 229 -9.04 -0.82 -12.54
CA GLN A 229 -10.26 -0.49 -11.82
C GLN A 229 -11.40 -0.11 -12.77
N GLY A 230 -11.11 0.69 -13.81
CA GLY A 230 -12.10 1.07 -14.82
C GLY A 230 -12.73 -0.13 -15.54
N ALA A 231 -11.96 -1.18 -15.81
CA ALA A 231 -12.44 -2.42 -16.44
C ALA A 231 -13.22 -3.33 -15.47
N LEU A 232 -13.01 -3.18 -14.16
CA LEU A 232 -13.67 -3.95 -13.10
C LEU A 232 -14.96 -3.30 -12.58
N LEU A 233 -15.26 -2.07 -13.00
CA LEU A 233 -16.50 -1.38 -12.64
C LEU A 233 -17.69 -2.03 -13.36
N ASP A 234 -18.77 -2.23 -12.62
CA ASP A 234 -20.05 -2.72 -13.12
C ASP A 234 -21.14 -1.69 -12.77
N ASN A 235 -22.33 -1.81 -13.34
CA ASN A 235 -23.48 -0.92 -13.10
C ASN A 235 -23.94 -0.92 -11.64
N LYS A 236 -23.45 -1.88 -10.84
CA LYS A 236 -23.72 -2.03 -9.40
C LYS A 236 -22.61 -1.48 -8.50
N SER A 237 -21.46 -1.13 -9.07
CA SER A 237 -20.34 -0.57 -8.30
C SER A 237 -20.68 0.83 -7.80
N ILE A 238 -20.37 1.12 -6.53
CA ILE A 238 -20.62 2.45 -5.97
C ILE A 238 -19.54 3.40 -6.48
N VAL A 239 -19.96 4.46 -7.18
CA VAL A 239 -19.07 5.51 -7.66
C VAL A 239 -19.61 6.88 -7.26
N VAL A 240 -18.80 7.93 -7.44
CA VAL A 240 -19.31 9.30 -7.37
C VAL A 240 -20.04 9.55 -8.68
N ALA A 241 -21.37 9.64 -8.64
CA ALA A 241 -22.21 9.74 -9.82
C ALA A 241 -23.11 10.97 -9.77
N TYR A 242 -23.41 11.52 -10.95
CA TYR A 242 -24.42 12.55 -11.17
C TYR A 242 -25.76 11.88 -11.43
N ASP A 243 -26.78 12.26 -10.65
CA ASP A 243 -28.16 11.79 -10.83
C ASP A 243 -28.76 12.44 -12.08
N HIS A 244 -28.58 11.78 -13.23
CA HIS A 244 -29.02 12.28 -14.53
C HIS A 244 -30.55 12.32 -14.64
N GLN A 245 -31.27 11.36 -14.03
CA GLN A 245 -32.74 11.35 -14.02
C GLN A 245 -33.31 12.60 -13.33
N ARG A 246 -32.77 12.95 -12.16
CA ARG A 246 -33.18 14.15 -11.42
C ARG A 246 -32.62 15.44 -12.02
N GLY A 247 -31.38 15.38 -12.48
CA GLY A 247 -30.62 16.55 -12.92
C GLY A 247 -30.98 17.06 -14.30
N GLU A 248 -31.49 16.20 -15.20
CA GLU A 248 -31.87 16.57 -16.56
C GLU A 248 -33.38 16.63 -16.78
N ARG A 249 -34.16 15.68 -16.23
CA ARG A 249 -35.62 15.56 -16.49
C ARG A 249 -35.93 15.63 -18.00
N GLU A 250 -37.04 16.27 -18.39
CA GLU A 250 -37.57 16.27 -19.76
C GLU A 250 -36.95 17.38 -20.63
N LEU A 251 -36.87 18.61 -20.11
CA LEU A 251 -36.31 19.77 -20.81
C LEU A 251 -34.78 19.90 -20.68
N GLY A 252 -34.14 19.01 -19.94
CA GLY A 252 -32.71 19.04 -19.71
C GLY A 252 -32.26 20.06 -18.65
N ARG A 253 -30.94 20.31 -18.66
CA ARG A 253 -30.26 21.25 -17.77
C ARG A 253 -30.61 22.68 -18.18
N SER A 254 -30.89 23.56 -17.22
CA SER A 254 -31.23 24.96 -17.51
C SER A 254 -30.74 25.91 -16.42
N LYS A 255 -30.42 27.16 -16.76
CA LYS A 255 -29.99 28.15 -15.76
C LYS A 255 -31.08 28.39 -14.71
N PHE A 256 -30.67 28.72 -13.49
CA PHE A 256 -31.58 28.99 -12.39
C PHE A 256 -32.37 30.30 -12.61
N LYS A 257 -33.69 30.28 -12.39
CA LYS A 257 -34.55 31.46 -12.29
C LYS A 257 -35.37 31.37 -10.99
N LYS A 258 -35.46 32.46 -10.23
CA LYS A 258 -36.06 32.46 -8.88
C LYS A 258 -37.58 32.27 -8.85
N ASN A 259 -38.29 32.71 -9.89
CA ASN A 259 -39.76 32.72 -9.93
C ASN A 259 -40.32 31.62 -10.85
N GLU A 260 -39.70 30.45 -10.88
CA GLU A 260 -40.17 29.34 -11.72
C GLU A 260 -40.29 28.05 -10.90
N ASN A 261 -41.40 27.34 -11.05
CA ASN A 261 -41.48 25.97 -10.57
C ASN A 261 -40.82 25.04 -11.60
N ARG A 262 -39.57 24.64 -11.31
CA ARG A 262 -38.78 23.79 -12.21
C ARG A 262 -39.36 22.39 -12.39
N GLN A 263 -40.09 21.88 -11.39
CA GLN A 263 -40.72 20.57 -11.46
C GLN A 263 -41.88 20.57 -12.46
N GLU A 264 -42.76 21.56 -12.37
CA GLU A 264 -43.89 21.72 -13.29
C GLU A 264 -43.45 22.00 -14.72
N LEU A 265 -42.35 22.74 -14.89
CA LEU A 265 -41.78 23.04 -16.20
C LEU A 265 -40.97 21.88 -16.80
N GLY A 266 -40.85 20.72 -16.14
CA GLY A 266 -40.05 19.60 -16.65
C GLY A 266 -38.54 19.88 -16.71
N LYS A 267 -38.06 20.93 -16.03
CA LYS A 267 -36.63 21.30 -15.97
C LYS A 267 -35.92 20.50 -14.89
N GLY A 268 -34.71 20.03 -15.21
CA GLY A 268 -33.88 19.33 -14.25
C GLY A 268 -33.40 20.20 -13.08
N ASP A 269 -33.04 19.53 -11.98
CA ASP A 269 -32.50 20.16 -10.78
C ASP A 269 -31.08 20.72 -11.00
N CYS A 270 -30.38 20.30 -12.06
CA CYS A 270 -29.08 20.86 -12.44
C CYS A 270 -29.25 22.25 -13.06
N ILE A 271 -28.69 23.27 -12.39
CA ILE A 271 -28.78 24.66 -12.82
C ILE A 271 -27.69 25.12 -13.80
N ASP A 272 -26.91 24.16 -14.35
CA ASP A 272 -25.84 24.41 -15.32
C ASP A 272 -24.77 25.44 -14.86
N CYS A 273 -24.38 25.41 -13.58
CA CYS A 273 -23.42 26.37 -13.00
C CYS A 273 -21.93 26.01 -13.21
N PHE A 274 -21.63 24.80 -13.70
CA PHE A 274 -20.27 24.26 -13.90
C PHE A 274 -19.36 24.20 -12.65
N GLN A 275 -19.87 24.42 -11.44
CA GLN A 275 -19.04 24.40 -10.22
C GLN A 275 -18.40 23.02 -9.97
N CYS A 276 -19.12 21.93 -10.28
CA CYS A 276 -18.61 20.56 -10.19
C CYS A 276 -17.42 20.30 -11.13
N VAL A 277 -17.39 20.94 -12.30
CA VAL A 277 -16.27 20.84 -13.26
C VAL A 277 -15.10 21.71 -12.81
N GLN A 278 -15.38 22.90 -12.26
CA GLN A 278 -14.35 23.83 -11.81
C GLN A 278 -13.53 23.31 -10.62
N VAL A 279 -14.14 22.52 -9.73
CA VAL A 279 -13.47 21.91 -8.57
C VAL A 279 -12.77 20.59 -8.90
N CYS A 280 -13.03 20.02 -10.08
CA CYS A 280 -12.50 18.71 -10.44
C CYS A 280 -10.99 18.77 -10.72
N PRO A 281 -10.15 18.00 -9.99
CA PRO A 281 -8.69 18.04 -10.17
C PRO A 281 -8.24 17.45 -11.52
N THR A 282 -9.03 16.55 -12.11
CA THR A 282 -8.75 15.92 -13.41
C THR A 282 -9.45 16.63 -14.57
N GLY A 283 -10.24 17.67 -14.30
CA GLY A 283 -10.85 18.50 -15.34
C GLY A 283 -12.03 17.87 -16.07
N ILE A 284 -12.59 16.76 -15.56
CA ILE A 284 -13.74 16.09 -16.17
C ILE A 284 -15.07 16.78 -15.89
N ASP A 285 -16.05 16.54 -16.76
CA ASP A 285 -17.45 16.91 -16.55
C ASP A 285 -18.26 15.70 -16.10
N ILE A 286 -18.43 15.58 -14.78
CA ILE A 286 -19.16 14.48 -14.13
C ILE A 286 -20.61 14.30 -14.61
N ARG A 287 -21.17 15.31 -15.29
CA ARG A 287 -22.52 15.24 -15.84
C ARG A 287 -22.59 14.41 -17.12
N ASN A 288 -21.45 14.07 -17.72
CA ASN A 288 -21.35 13.15 -18.87
C ASN A 288 -21.26 11.67 -18.44
N GLY A 289 -21.48 11.38 -17.16
CA GLY A 289 -21.43 10.03 -16.61
C GLY A 289 -20.07 9.65 -16.03
N THR A 290 -19.88 8.35 -15.79
CA THR A 290 -18.65 7.82 -15.19
C THR A 290 -17.50 7.83 -16.21
N GLN A 291 -16.47 8.63 -15.94
CA GLN A 291 -15.29 8.76 -16.80
C GLN A 291 -14.05 8.10 -16.18
N LEU A 292 -13.16 7.60 -17.04
CA LEU A 292 -11.94 6.88 -16.66
C LEU A 292 -10.88 7.76 -15.97
N GLU A 293 -11.04 9.07 -15.92
CA GLU A 293 -10.17 9.99 -15.20
C GLU A 293 -10.72 10.36 -13.82
N CYS A 294 -11.96 9.97 -13.50
CA CYS A 294 -12.53 10.26 -12.19
C CYS A 294 -11.76 9.49 -11.10
N VAL A 295 -11.31 10.20 -10.06
CA VAL A 295 -10.61 9.63 -8.91
C VAL A 295 -11.52 9.49 -7.68
N ASN A 296 -12.85 9.67 -7.81
CA ASN A 296 -13.82 9.59 -6.71
C ASN A 296 -13.46 10.43 -5.47
N CYS A 297 -12.86 11.61 -5.67
CA CYS A 297 -12.37 12.48 -4.60
C CYS A 297 -13.45 13.31 -3.89
N THR A 298 -14.72 13.21 -4.31
CA THR A 298 -15.92 13.87 -3.73
C THR A 298 -15.96 15.40 -3.77
N ALA A 299 -14.94 16.07 -4.30
CA ALA A 299 -14.91 17.53 -4.39
C ALA A 299 -16.13 18.11 -5.14
N CYS A 300 -16.60 17.40 -6.18
CA CYS A 300 -17.80 17.77 -6.94
C CYS A 300 -19.10 17.65 -6.13
N ILE A 301 -19.19 16.72 -5.17
CA ILE A 301 -20.35 16.58 -4.28
C ILE A 301 -20.50 17.83 -3.41
N ASP A 302 -19.41 18.22 -2.73
CA ASP A 302 -19.40 19.40 -1.87
C ASP A 302 -19.71 20.68 -2.65
N ALA A 303 -19.10 20.86 -3.82
CA ALA A 303 -19.33 22.03 -4.66
C ALA A 303 -20.79 22.09 -5.18
N CYS A 304 -21.37 20.95 -5.54
CA CYS A 304 -22.75 20.89 -5.99
C CYS A 304 -23.74 21.14 -4.85
N ASN A 305 -23.57 20.49 -3.70
CA ASN A 305 -24.45 20.66 -2.55
C ASN A 305 -24.44 22.11 -2.03
N SER A 306 -23.28 22.77 -2.02
CA SER A 306 -23.18 24.19 -1.66
C SER A 306 -24.05 25.08 -2.56
N ILE A 307 -24.05 24.82 -3.88
CA ILE A 307 -24.90 25.53 -4.82
C ILE A 307 -26.38 25.17 -4.63
N MET A 308 -26.72 23.88 -4.53
CA MET A 308 -28.10 23.42 -4.33
C MET A 308 -28.72 24.07 -3.09
N LYS A 309 -27.97 24.10 -1.98
CA LYS A 309 -28.38 24.78 -0.76
C LYS A 309 -28.58 26.29 -0.95
N SER A 310 -27.72 26.95 -1.73
CA SER A 310 -27.83 28.39 -1.99
C SER A 310 -29.06 28.78 -2.84
N VAL A 311 -29.60 27.84 -3.61
CA VAL A 311 -30.78 28.02 -4.46
C VAL A 311 -32.02 27.30 -3.93
N ASP A 312 -31.97 26.81 -2.69
CA ASP A 312 -33.05 26.09 -2.00
C ASP A 312 -33.58 24.86 -2.75
N LEU A 313 -32.67 24.11 -3.38
CA LEU A 313 -32.98 22.80 -3.99
C LEU A 313 -32.41 21.66 -3.14
N PRO A 314 -33.02 20.45 -3.17
CA PRO A 314 -32.54 19.34 -2.36
C PRO A 314 -31.09 18.96 -2.67
N GLU A 315 -30.31 18.61 -1.65
CA GLU A 315 -28.91 18.18 -1.83
C GLU A 315 -28.81 16.80 -2.53
N GLY A 316 -27.59 16.37 -2.86
CA GLY A 316 -27.33 15.01 -3.34
C GLY A 316 -27.62 14.80 -4.83
N LEU A 317 -27.54 15.86 -5.64
CA LEU A 317 -27.58 15.75 -7.10
C LEU A 317 -26.35 15.02 -7.65
N ILE A 318 -25.20 15.20 -6.98
CA ILE A 318 -24.03 14.32 -7.12
C ILE A 318 -23.88 13.61 -5.79
N ARG A 319 -23.78 12.28 -5.81
CA ARG A 319 -23.68 11.45 -4.60
C ARG A 319 -22.95 10.15 -4.87
N TYR A 320 -22.64 9.42 -3.80
CA TYR A 320 -22.25 8.01 -3.93
C TYR A 320 -23.48 7.19 -4.36
N ALA A 321 -23.44 6.65 -5.56
CA ALA A 321 -24.48 5.81 -6.12
C ALA A 321 -23.88 4.87 -7.17
N SER A 322 -24.56 3.76 -7.44
CA SER A 322 -24.33 2.95 -8.62
C SER A 322 -25.25 3.44 -9.75
N GLU A 323 -24.95 3.08 -11.00
CA GLU A 323 -25.81 3.40 -12.14
C GLU A 323 -27.21 2.80 -11.93
N GLU A 324 -27.27 1.55 -11.46
CA GLU A 324 -28.52 0.86 -11.14
C GLU A 324 -29.36 1.61 -10.09
N ASN A 325 -28.74 2.19 -9.06
CA ASN A 325 -29.45 2.97 -8.04
C ASN A 325 -30.06 4.26 -8.61
N ILE A 326 -29.38 4.88 -9.59
CA ILE A 326 -29.89 6.09 -10.25
C ILE A 326 -31.04 5.69 -11.19
N GLU A 327 -30.86 4.65 -11.99
CA GLU A 327 -31.85 4.18 -12.95
C GLU A 327 -33.15 3.71 -12.28
N LYS A 328 -33.03 2.91 -11.22
CA LYS A 328 -34.17 2.30 -10.51
C LYS A 328 -34.71 3.15 -9.37
N LYS A 329 -34.08 4.29 -9.07
CA LYS A 329 -34.39 5.16 -7.91
C LYS A 329 -34.38 4.42 -6.57
N THR A 330 -33.55 3.37 -6.46
CA THR A 330 -33.41 2.56 -5.24
C THR A 330 -32.24 3.03 -4.39
N LYS A 331 -32.30 2.72 -3.09
CA LYS A 331 -31.16 2.93 -2.18
C LYS A 331 -30.11 1.82 -2.40
N PHE A 332 -28.89 2.06 -1.91
CA PHE A 332 -27.84 1.07 -1.94
C PHE A 332 -28.25 -0.20 -1.17
N GLU A 333 -28.15 -1.36 -1.84
CA GLU A 333 -28.35 -2.68 -1.25
C GLU A 333 -27.08 -3.51 -1.30
N PHE A 334 -26.86 -4.29 -0.25
CA PHE A 334 -25.69 -5.17 -0.13
C PHE A 334 -25.91 -6.41 -1.01
N THR A 335 -25.49 -6.33 -2.27
CA THR A 335 -25.72 -7.35 -3.29
C THR A 335 -25.15 -8.73 -2.89
N PRO A 336 -25.74 -9.86 -3.37
CA PRO A 336 -25.20 -11.19 -3.10
C PRO A 336 -23.73 -11.36 -3.50
N ARG A 337 -23.32 -10.70 -4.59
CA ARG A 337 -21.93 -10.65 -5.06
C ARG A 337 -21.02 -9.98 -4.02
N LEU A 338 -21.45 -8.85 -3.45
CA LEU A 338 -20.71 -8.15 -2.40
C LEU A 338 -20.62 -8.99 -1.12
N LYS A 339 -21.70 -9.69 -0.73
CA LYS A 339 -21.68 -10.65 0.40
C LYS A 339 -20.63 -11.74 0.18
N GLY A 340 -20.62 -12.36 -1.00
CA GLY A 340 -19.63 -13.38 -1.36
C GLY A 340 -18.20 -12.87 -1.23
N TYR A 341 -17.94 -11.65 -1.72
CA TYR A 341 -16.62 -11.02 -1.61
C TYR A 341 -16.22 -10.73 -0.16
N THR A 342 -17.14 -10.24 0.67
CA THR A 342 -16.87 -10.02 2.10
C THR A 342 -16.56 -11.35 2.81
N VAL A 343 -17.25 -12.43 2.47
CA VAL A 343 -17.00 -13.77 3.06
C VAL A 343 -15.61 -14.29 2.66
N VAL A 344 -15.28 -14.27 1.37
CA VAL A 344 -13.96 -14.73 0.89
C VAL A 344 -12.83 -13.92 1.53
N LEU A 345 -12.98 -12.59 1.59
CA LEU A 345 -12.01 -11.73 2.23
C LEU A 345 -11.89 -12.02 3.74
N GLY A 346 -13.02 -12.26 4.42
CA GLY A 346 -13.04 -12.65 5.83
C GLY A 346 -12.28 -13.96 6.07
N ILE A 347 -12.44 -14.96 5.20
CA ILE A 347 -11.68 -16.21 5.28
C ILE A 347 -10.19 -15.96 5.09
N LEU A 348 -9.78 -15.20 4.08
CA LEU A 348 -8.36 -14.90 3.82
C LEU A 348 -7.71 -14.15 4.99
N ILE A 349 -8.39 -13.14 5.54
CA ILE A 349 -7.90 -12.41 6.70
C ILE A 349 -7.79 -13.33 7.92
N SER A 350 -8.80 -14.17 8.18
CA SER A 350 -8.76 -15.12 9.29
C SER A 350 -7.63 -16.14 9.16
N VAL A 351 -7.36 -16.66 7.95
CA VAL A 351 -6.23 -17.56 7.68
C VAL A 351 -4.90 -16.84 7.90
N LEU A 352 -4.75 -15.61 7.39
CA LEU A 352 -3.54 -14.82 7.57
C LEU A 352 -3.27 -14.52 9.06
N VAL A 353 -4.31 -14.09 9.79
CA VAL A 353 -4.22 -13.83 11.23
C VAL A 353 -3.89 -15.12 11.99
N GLY A 354 -4.56 -16.24 11.66
CA GLY A 354 -4.27 -17.54 12.25
C GLY A 354 -2.82 -17.99 12.01
N MET A 355 -2.29 -17.80 10.80
CA MET A 355 -0.89 -18.10 10.48
C MET A 355 0.09 -17.21 11.25
N LEU A 356 -0.24 -15.93 11.45
CA LEU A 356 0.59 -15.03 12.25
C LEU A 356 0.63 -15.44 13.73
N PHE A 357 -0.46 -15.97 14.29
CA PHE A 357 -0.51 -16.49 15.65
C PHE A 357 0.16 -17.87 15.82
N LEU A 358 0.12 -18.70 14.78
CA LEU A 358 0.77 -20.02 14.75
C LEU A 358 2.25 -19.96 14.32
N ARG A 359 2.81 -18.75 14.14
CA ARG A 359 4.20 -18.59 13.76
C ARG A 359 5.10 -18.96 14.94
N ASN A 360 5.97 -19.95 14.73
CA ASN A 360 6.95 -20.35 15.74
C ASN A 360 7.95 -19.22 15.98
N ASP A 361 8.30 -19.02 17.25
CA ASP A 361 9.27 -18.02 17.72
C ASP A 361 10.72 -18.41 17.39
N VAL A 362 10.98 -19.70 17.26
CA VAL A 362 12.29 -20.26 16.91
C VAL A 362 12.08 -21.35 15.88
N GLU A 363 12.90 -21.35 14.84
CA GLU A 363 12.83 -22.34 13.77
C GLU A 363 14.16 -23.08 13.64
N ALA A 364 14.10 -24.40 13.72
CA ALA A 364 15.26 -25.29 13.71
C ALA A 364 15.25 -26.20 12.48
N ASP A 365 16.14 -25.92 11.53
CA ASP A 365 16.37 -26.76 10.36
C ASP A 365 17.59 -27.65 10.60
N ILE A 366 17.40 -28.97 10.64
CA ILE A 366 18.49 -29.95 10.73
C ILE A 366 18.54 -30.77 9.45
N LEU A 367 19.49 -30.43 8.59
CA LEU A 367 19.63 -30.98 7.25
C LEU A 367 20.85 -31.90 7.19
N ARG A 368 20.70 -33.06 6.56
CA ARG A 368 21.84 -33.96 6.32
C ARG A 368 22.86 -33.27 5.43
N LEU A 369 24.14 -33.48 5.71
CA LEU A 369 25.20 -32.95 4.86
C LEU A 369 25.16 -33.66 3.48
N PRO A 370 24.98 -32.93 2.36
CA PRO A 370 24.88 -33.56 1.04
C PRO A 370 26.14 -34.36 0.69
N GLY A 371 25.95 -35.57 0.15
CA GLY A 371 27.07 -36.44 -0.26
C GLY A 371 27.68 -37.27 0.85
N GLN A 372 27.30 -37.09 2.13
CA GLN A 372 27.76 -37.93 3.23
C GLN A 372 26.85 -39.15 3.46
N LEU A 373 27.47 -40.33 3.50
CA LEU A 373 26.85 -41.56 3.97
C LEU A 373 26.94 -41.63 5.50
N PHE A 374 26.37 -42.69 6.07
CA PHE A 374 26.55 -42.98 7.49
C PHE A 374 27.95 -43.57 7.74
N GLU A 375 28.52 -43.26 8.89
CA GLU A 375 29.80 -43.80 9.35
C GLU A 375 29.55 -44.84 10.45
N ARG A 376 30.30 -45.96 10.44
CA ARG A 376 30.26 -46.94 11.52
C ARG A 376 31.40 -46.67 12.49
N LYS A 377 31.07 -46.42 13.76
CA LYS A 377 32.02 -46.28 14.86
C LYS A 377 32.16 -47.61 15.63
N ALA A 378 33.05 -47.62 16.62
CA ALA A 378 33.15 -48.72 17.58
C ALA A 378 31.80 -48.95 18.29
N ASP A 379 31.61 -50.15 18.85
CA ASP A 379 30.41 -50.53 19.63
C ASP A 379 29.08 -50.51 18.87
N ASN A 380 29.11 -50.81 17.56
CA ASN A 380 27.91 -50.90 16.71
C ASN A 380 27.12 -49.58 16.61
N ILE A 381 27.81 -48.46 16.82
CA ILE A 381 27.25 -47.10 16.69
C ILE A 381 27.34 -46.65 15.25
N ILE A 382 26.25 -46.09 14.74
CA ILE A 382 26.17 -45.44 13.44
C ILE A 382 26.09 -43.93 13.66
N SER A 383 26.95 -43.19 12.96
CA SER A 383 27.01 -41.74 13.01
C SER A 383 26.55 -41.16 11.67
N ASN A 384 25.67 -40.16 11.70
CA ASN A 384 25.31 -39.34 10.55
C ASN A 384 25.67 -37.88 10.82
N VAL A 385 26.14 -37.19 9.79
CA VAL A 385 26.51 -35.77 9.85
C VAL A 385 25.37 -34.89 9.36
N TYR A 386 25.04 -33.88 10.14
CA TYR A 386 24.02 -32.89 9.82
C TYR A 386 24.56 -31.48 9.99
N THR A 387 24.05 -30.57 9.18
CA THR A 387 24.16 -29.14 9.40
C THR A 387 22.88 -28.66 10.05
N TYR A 388 22.99 -27.95 11.16
CA TYR A 388 21.85 -27.29 11.78
C TYR A 388 21.88 -25.80 11.45
N LYS A 389 20.68 -25.24 11.32
CA LYS A 389 20.45 -23.81 11.22
C LYS A 389 19.31 -23.47 12.16
N LEU A 390 19.61 -22.71 13.20
CA LEU A 390 18.65 -22.24 14.18
C LEU A 390 18.44 -20.74 13.97
N VAL A 391 17.18 -20.34 13.77
CA VAL A 391 16.81 -18.94 13.58
C VAL A 391 15.99 -18.49 14.78
N ASN A 392 16.50 -17.50 15.51
CA ASN A 392 15.79 -16.86 16.59
C ASN A 392 14.96 -15.70 16.02
N LYS A 393 13.64 -15.86 16.00
CA LYS A 393 12.70 -14.84 15.50
C LYS A 393 12.20 -13.91 16.61
N THR A 394 12.66 -14.12 17.84
CA THR A 394 12.33 -13.27 18.99
C THR A 394 13.33 -12.12 19.16
N ASN A 395 12.98 -11.21 20.07
CA ASN A 395 13.81 -10.04 20.42
C ASN A 395 14.66 -10.28 21.67
N VAL A 396 14.71 -11.52 22.16
CA VAL A 396 15.48 -11.92 23.33
C VAL A 396 16.54 -12.90 22.88
N GLU A 397 17.76 -12.77 23.39
CA GLU A 397 18.82 -13.76 23.11
C GLU A 397 18.44 -15.08 23.79
N ILE A 398 18.65 -16.19 23.08
CA ILE A 398 18.37 -17.51 23.63
C ILE A 398 19.71 -18.11 24.03
N GLU A 399 19.91 -18.21 25.34
CA GLU A 399 21.11 -18.77 25.94
C GLU A 399 20.97 -20.30 26.12
N ASP A 400 22.11 -20.98 26.28
CA ASP A 400 22.21 -22.41 26.60
C ASP A 400 21.40 -23.34 25.68
N VAL A 401 21.49 -23.11 24.36
CA VAL A 401 20.83 -23.96 23.38
C VAL A 401 21.53 -25.32 23.28
N SER A 402 20.77 -26.40 23.42
CA SER A 402 21.22 -27.78 23.24
C SER A 402 20.25 -28.60 22.39
N PHE A 403 20.76 -29.69 21.81
CA PHE A 403 19.96 -30.64 21.02
C PHE A 403 19.82 -31.96 21.78
N LYS A 404 18.60 -32.48 21.90
CA LYS A 404 18.33 -33.80 22.49
C LYS A 404 17.52 -34.65 21.53
N LEU A 405 17.85 -35.93 21.43
CA LEU A 405 17.11 -36.87 20.59
C LEU A 405 15.88 -37.36 21.36
N LEU A 406 14.68 -37.19 20.78
CA LEU A 406 13.42 -37.53 21.45
C LEU A 406 12.87 -38.90 21.03
N SER A 407 13.20 -39.39 19.83
CA SER A 407 12.58 -40.59 19.27
C SER A 407 13.33 -41.90 19.54
N HIS A 408 14.65 -41.85 19.73
CA HIS A 408 15.51 -43.03 19.92
C HIS A 408 16.52 -42.76 21.04
N GLN A 409 17.06 -43.82 21.65
CA GLN A 409 18.19 -43.69 22.57
C GLN A 409 19.48 -43.51 21.75
N GLY A 410 20.08 -42.34 21.86
CA GLY A 410 21.27 -41.94 21.12
C GLY A 410 21.88 -40.67 21.67
N GLU A 411 23.03 -40.30 21.11
CA GLU A 411 23.78 -39.12 21.51
C GLU A 411 23.86 -38.13 20.34
N ILE A 412 23.75 -36.83 20.63
CA ILE A 412 24.00 -35.77 19.66
C ILE A 412 25.29 -35.06 20.08
N LYS A 413 26.28 -35.01 19.18
CA LYS A 413 27.56 -34.32 19.42
C LYS A 413 27.68 -33.12 18.51
N ILE A 414 27.79 -31.92 19.09
CA ILE A 414 28.01 -30.68 18.34
C ILE A 414 29.51 -30.52 18.11
N VAL A 415 29.92 -30.04 16.93
CA VAL A 415 31.35 -29.96 16.56
C VAL A 415 32.10 -28.84 17.28
N SER A 416 31.43 -27.73 17.64
CA SER A 416 32.10 -26.58 18.26
C SER A 416 32.04 -26.59 19.79
N HIS A 417 30.84 -26.52 20.37
CA HIS A 417 30.59 -26.43 21.81
C HIS A 417 29.26 -27.13 22.16
N ASP A 418 29.16 -27.69 23.37
CA ASP A 418 27.96 -28.43 23.83
C ASP A 418 26.72 -27.54 23.99
N THR A 419 26.94 -26.25 24.29
CA THR A 419 25.90 -25.22 24.31
C THR A 419 26.36 -23.98 23.54
N PHE A 420 25.39 -23.25 22.97
CA PHE A 420 25.64 -22.00 22.28
C PHE A 420 24.47 -21.02 22.48
N THR A 421 24.73 -19.73 22.27
CA THR A 421 23.73 -18.66 22.34
C THR A 421 23.29 -18.28 20.93
N VAL A 422 21.99 -18.07 20.74
CA VAL A 422 21.44 -17.51 19.49
C VAL A 422 21.04 -16.05 19.70
N PRO A 423 21.70 -15.10 19.02
CA PRO A 423 21.38 -13.69 19.15
C PRO A 423 19.91 -13.39 18.82
N ALA A 424 19.35 -12.35 19.45
CA ALA A 424 18.02 -11.84 19.16
C ALA A 424 17.93 -11.39 17.70
N GLY A 425 16.92 -11.86 16.96
CA GLY A 425 16.84 -11.62 15.52
C GLY A 425 18.11 -12.07 14.78
N GLY A 426 18.75 -13.13 15.25
CA GLY A 426 19.96 -13.72 14.69
C GLY A 426 19.74 -15.15 14.20
N LEU A 427 20.81 -15.72 13.64
CA LEU A 427 20.87 -17.13 13.29
C LEU A 427 22.17 -17.72 13.85
N ALA A 428 22.10 -18.99 14.25
CA ALA A 428 23.25 -19.81 14.56
C ALA A 428 23.27 -21.01 13.62
N GLU A 429 24.44 -21.29 13.06
CA GLU A 429 24.64 -22.42 12.17
C GLU A 429 25.86 -23.22 12.60
N GLY A 430 25.83 -24.52 12.36
CA GLY A 430 26.93 -25.40 12.72
C GLY A 430 26.69 -26.82 12.24
N THR A 431 27.58 -27.71 12.65
CA THR A 431 27.52 -29.13 12.32
C THR A 431 27.31 -29.93 13.59
N LEU A 432 26.45 -30.96 13.52
CA LEU A 432 26.24 -31.92 14.58
C LEU A 432 26.29 -33.35 14.02
N PHE A 433 26.74 -34.26 14.87
CA PHE A 433 26.68 -35.69 14.65
C PHE A 433 25.51 -36.26 15.44
N VAL A 434 24.72 -37.10 14.79
CA VAL A 434 23.73 -37.93 15.48
C VAL A 434 24.26 -39.35 15.51
N GLU A 435 24.41 -39.90 16.71
CA GLU A 435 24.93 -41.24 16.95
C GLU A 435 23.82 -42.14 17.51
N LEU A 436 23.54 -43.24 16.81
CA LEU A 436 22.55 -44.23 17.20
C LEU A 436 23.15 -45.62 17.18
N ASN A 437 22.77 -46.46 18.13
CA ASN A 437 23.11 -47.87 18.05
C ASN A 437 22.35 -48.52 16.88
N ALA A 438 23.02 -49.35 16.07
CA ALA A 438 22.39 -49.99 14.92
C ALA A 438 21.18 -50.87 15.30
N SER A 439 21.12 -51.39 16.53
CA SER A 439 19.98 -52.16 17.03
C SER A 439 18.71 -51.32 17.24
N ALA A 440 18.84 -49.99 17.36
CA ALA A 440 17.70 -49.08 17.51
C ALA A 440 17.09 -48.66 16.16
N LEU A 441 17.69 -49.06 15.04
CA LEU A 441 17.23 -48.72 13.70
C LEU A 441 16.32 -49.81 13.14
N SER A 442 15.20 -49.39 12.57
CA SER A 442 14.20 -50.26 11.95
C SER A 442 14.43 -50.53 10.46
N GLY A 443 15.28 -49.75 9.79
CA GLY A 443 15.59 -49.89 8.37
C GLY A 443 16.73 -49.00 7.85
N ASP A 444 16.86 -48.90 6.52
CA ASP A 444 17.93 -48.13 5.87
C ASP A 444 17.71 -46.61 5.90
N LYS A 445 16.47 -46.19 6.10
CA LYS A 445 16.05 -44.80 6.27
C LYS A 445 15.08 -44.70 7.43
N ASP A 446 15.57 -44.31 8.60
CA ASP A 446 14.73 -44.06 9.75
C ASP A 446 14.42 -42.56 9.93
N LYS A 447 13.35 -42.23 10.65
CA LYS A 447 13.00 -40.84 10.96
C LYS A 447 13.33 -40.53 12.42
N VAL A 448 14.23 -39.61 12.66
CA VAL A 448 14.62 -39.18 14.01
C VAL A 448 13.96 -37.83 14.33
N LEU A 449 13.45 -37.71 15.56
CA LEU A 449 12.94 -36.45 16.11
C LEU A 449 13.99 -35.85 17.03
N ILE A 450 14.44 -34.65 16.70
CA ILE A 450 15.43 -33.89 17.48
C ILE A 450 14.70 -32.71 18.12
N GLY A 451 14.73 -32.62 19.45
CA GLY A 451 14.26 -31.47 20.21
C GLY A 451 15.38 -30.46 20.40
N VAL A 452 15.03 -29.18 20.30
CA VAL A 452 15.89 -28.03 20.61
C VAL A 452 15.45 -27.47 21.95
N PHE A 453 16.40 -27.35 22.87
CA PHE A 453 16.16 -26.92 24.25
C PHE A 453 16.97 -25.66 24.57
N SER A 454 16.43 -24.76 25.38
CA SER A 454 17.20 -23.74 26.11
C SER A 454 17.11 -24.08 27.58
N GLY A 455 18.25 -24.45 28.17
CA GLY A 455 18.28 -25.09 29.48
C GLY A 455 17.42 -26.36 29.50
N ASP A 456 16.33 -26.34 30.27
CA ASP A 456 15.40 -27.46 30.43
C ASP A 456 14.10 -27.32 29.61
N GLU A 457 13.84 -26.15 29.02
CA GLU A 457 12.62 -25.90 28.25
C GLU A 457 12.81 -26.29 26.79
N GLN A 458 11.88 -27.10 26.27
CA GLN A 458 11.85 -27.44 24.85
C GLN A 458 11.27 -26.27 24.06
N ILE A 459 12.10 -25.65 23.22
CA ILE A 459 11.69 -24.49 22.41
C ILE A 459 11.10 -24.94 21.07
N GLU A 460 11.71 -25.94 20.43
CA GLU A 460 11.30 -26.40 19.10
C GLU A 460 11.60 -27.88 18.93
N SER A 461 10.99 -28.55 17.94
CA SER A 461 11.40 -29.89 17.54
C SER A 461 11.37 -30.05 16.03
N THR A 462 12.32 -30.81 15.49
CA THR A 462 12.47 -31.02 14.05
C THR A 462 12.69 -32.48 13.72
N LYS A 463 12.18 -32.91 12.56
CA LYS A 463 12.29 -34.29 12.08
C LYS A 463 13.31 -34.35 10.96
N THR A 464 14.23 -35.29 11.04
CA THR A 464 15.20 -35.53 9.97
C THR A 464 15.34 -37.02 9.67
N ALA A 465 15.82 -37.34 8.47
CA ALA A 465 16.07 -38.72 8.08
C ALA A 465 17.42 -39.17 8.65
N PHE A 466 17.53 -40.41 9.08
CA PHE A 466 18.75 -41.06 9.54
C PHE A 466 19.05 -42.25 8.63
N LEU A 467 20.25 -42.30 8.05
CA LEU A 467 20.64 -43.45 7.24
C LEU A 467 21.25 -44.53 8.10
N GLY A 468 20.69 -45.72 7.98
CA GLY A 468 21.23 -46.95 8.55
C GLY A 468 21.74 -47.89 7.46
N PRO A 469 22.50 -48.92 7.84
CA PRO A 469 22.82 -50.01 6.95
C PRO A 469 21.54 -50.74 6.54
N ARG A 470 21.44 -51.11 5.27
CA ARG A 470 20.35 -51.97 4.77
C ARG A 470 20.42 -53.33 5.48
N SER A 471 19.40 -53.64 6.27
CA SER A 471 19.12 -55.03 6.64
C SER A 471 18.42 -55.70 5.47
N PHE A 472 19.12 -56.56 4.74
CA PHE A 472 18.48 -57.53 3.87
C PHE A 472 18.00 -58.68 4.77
N ASN A 473 16.79 -58.53 5.34
CA ASN A 473 16.06 -59.66 5.89
C ASN A 473 15.22 -60.30 4.80
#